data_AF-A0A2V7XPH9-F1
#
_entry.id   AF-A0A2V7XPH9-F1
#
_cell.length_a   1.000
_cell.length_b   1.000
_cell.length_c   1.000
_cell.angle_alpha   90.00
_cell.angle_beta   90.00
_cell.angle_gamma   90.00
#
_symmetry.space_group_name_H-M   'P 1'
#
loop_
_entity.id
_entity.type
_entity.pdbx_description
1 polymer ?
#
loop_
_entity_poly.entity_id
_entity_poly.type
_entity_poly.pdbx_seq_one_letter_code
_entity_poly.pdbx_strand_id
1 'polypeptide(L)'
;MSARQIPPESWKSFLDSFTRQHQGWLVRINDDDPAPLETARVNGHDVEIRAGTLYNIANATEIRVVEVDESAIDHVEIAGPNEKLTIQFRTAINPALVDGM
;
A
#
# COMPACT_ATOMS: atom_id res chain seq x y z
N MET A 1 1.68 -1.33 16.80
CA MET A 1 0.69 -1.56 15.73
C MET A 1 -0.46 -0.61 15.88
N SER A 2 -0.47 0.42 15.03
CA SER A 2 -1.53 1.43 14.96
C SER A 2 -2.07 1.44 13.53
N ALA A 3 -3.39 1.61 13.37
CA ALA A 3 -4.00 1.74 12.06
C ALA A 3 -4.47 3.17 11.84
N ARG A 4 -4.01 3.79 10.75
CA ARG A 4 -4.45 5.12 10.33
C ARG A 4 -5.32 5.02 9.09
N GLN A 5 -6.57 5.43 9.22
CA GLN A 5 -7.47 5.56 8.07
C GLN A 5 -7.10 6.81 7.26
N ILE A 6 -6.99 6.64 5.95
CA ILE A 6 -6.77 7.75 5.02
C ILE A 6 -8.13 8.31 4.61
N PRO A 7 -8.38 9.61 4.77
CA PRO A 7 -9.65 10.21 4.37
C PRO A 7 -9.82 10.13 2.84
N PRO A 8 -11.05 9.90 2.32
CA PRO A 8 -11.28 9.69 0.89
C PRO A 8 -10.73 10.77 -0.04
N GLU A 9 -10.83 12.04 0.38
CA GLU A 9 -10.28 13.19 -0.35
C GLU A 9 -8.75 13.14 -0.51
N SER A 10 -8.05 12.41 0.36
CA SER A 10 -6.59 12.26 0.35
C SER A 10 -6.11 10.98 -0.31
N TRP A 11 -6.99 10.07 -0.74
CA TRP A 11 -6.60 8.79 -1.34
C TRP A 11 -5.66 8.96 -2.54
N LYS A 12 -5.97 9.90 -3.43
CA LYS A 12 -5.14 10.15 -4.61
C LYS A 12 -3.73 10.57 -4.24
N SER A 13 -3.59 11.59 -3.41
CA SER A 13 -2.29 12.10 -2.97
C SER A 13 -1.50 11.07 -2.16
N PHE A 14 -2.20 10.26 -1.35
CA PHE A 14 -1.62 9.15 -0.61
C PHE A 14 -1.06 8.09 -1.55
N LEU A 15 -1.86 7.51 -2.45
CA LEU A 15 -1.43 6.43 -3.34
C LEU A 15 -0.34 6.87 -4.33
N ASP A 16 -0.41 8.12 -4.78
CA ASP A 16 0.62 8.74 -5.62
C ASP A 16 1.96 8.88 -4.88
N SER A 17 1.93 9.33 -3.62
CA SER A 17 3.13 9.41 -2.77
C SER A 17 3.64 8.02 -2.36
N PHE A 18 2.74 7.10 -2.09
CA PHE A 18 3.04 5.70 -1.77
C PHE A 18 3.74 5.02 -2.94
N THR A 19 3.23 5.17 -4.16
CA THR A 19 3.84 4.64 -5.38
C THR A 19 5.24 5.18 -5.56
N ARG A 20 5.43 6.51 -5.51
CA ARG A 20 6.76 7.10 -5.68
C ARG A 20 7.79 6.59 -4.66
N GLN A 21 7.39 6.43 -3.41
CA GLN A 21 8.29 5.99 -2.33
C GLN A 21 8.65 4.51 -2.43
N HIS A 22 7.74 3.67 -2.94
CA HIS A 22 7.88 2.21 -2.91
C HIS A 22 7.95 1.58 -4.31
N GLN A 23 8.08 2.37 -5.37
CA GLN A 23 8.19 1.86 -6.73
C GLN A 23 9.41 0.93 -6.83
N GLY A 24 9.20 -0.27 -7.38
CA GLY A 24 10.22 -1.32 -7.51
C GLY A 24 10.45 -2.13 -6.24
N TRP A 25 9.84 -1.78 -5.10
CA TRP A 25 9.94 -2.58 -3.88
C TRP A 25 9.14 -3.86 -4.01
N LEU A 26 9.67 -4.97 -3.49
CA LEU A 26 8.93 -6.22 -3.43
C LEU A 26 7.80 -6.11 -2.41
N VAL A 27 6.58 -6.15 -2.93
CA VAL A 27 5.34 -6.20 -2.16
C VAL A 27 4.65 -7.53 -2.38
N ARG A 28 4.03 -8.04 -1.34
CA ARG A 28 3.07 -9.13 -1.40
C ARG A 28 1.67 -8.54 -1.41
N ILE A 29 0.86 -8.93 -2.39
CA ILE A 29 -0.55 -8.56 -2.47
C ILE A 29 -1.37 -9.76 -2.00
N ASN A 30 -2.08 -9.62 -0.88
CA ASN A 30 -2.77 -10.74 -0.21
C ASN A 30 -1.83 -11.95 0.01
N ASP A 31 -2.16 -13.12 -0.53
CA ASP A 31 -1.36 -14.35 -0.44
C ASP A 31 -0.54 -14.65 -1.71
N ASP A 32 -0.45 -13.69 -2.64
CA ASP A 32 0.28 -13.86 -3.91
C ASP A 32 1.81 -13.85 -3.70
N ASP A 33 2.53 -14.26 -4.75
CA ASP A 33 3.99 -14.23 -4.73
C ASP A 33 4.50 -12.77 -4.74
N PRO A 34 5.55 -12.45 -3.97
CA PRO A 34 6.05 -11.08 -3.92
C PRO A 34 6.54 -10.59 -5.29
N ALA A 35 6.03 -9.43 -5.71
CA ALA A 35 6.35 -8.80 -6.98
C ALA A 35 6.71 -7.33 -6.77
N PRO A 36 7.50 -6.71 -7.67
CA PRO A 36 7.84 -5.29 -7.55
C PRO A 36 6.59 -4.42 -7.73
N LEU A 37 6.37 -3.47 -6.83
CA LEU A 37 5.30 -2.48 -6.99
C LEU A 37 5.60 -1.60 -8.21
N GLU A 38 4.70 -1.59 -9.18
CA GLU A 38 4.82 -0.78 -10.39
C GLU A 38 3.99 0.49 -10.27
N THR A 39 2.74 0.37 -9.81
CA THR A 39 1.86 1.53 -9.62
C THR A 39 0.77 1.26 -8.59
N ALA A 40 0.33 2.30 -7.88
CA ALA A 40 -0.89 2.33 -7.11
C ALA A 40 -1.62 3.66 -7.40
N ARG A 41 -2.86 3.58 -7.90
CA ARG A 41 -3.63 4.77 -8.29
C ARG A 41 -5.10 4.61 -7.96
N VAL A 42 -5.79 5.73 -7.86
CA VAL A 42 -7.24 5.78 -7.65
C VAL A 42 -7.88 6.72 -8.66
N ASN A 43 -9.01 6.30 -9.21
CA ASN A 43 -9.86 7.09 -10.10
C ASN A 43 -11.26 7.13 -9.50
N GLY A 44 -11.62 8.25 -8.85
CA GLY A 44 -12.84 8.29 -8.04
C GLY A 44 -12.67 7.39 -6.82
N HIS A 45 -13.43 6.30 -6.76
CA HIS A 45 -13.31 5.26 -5.72
C HIS A 45 -12.74 3.94 -6.27
N ASP A 46 -12.39 3.85 -7.55
CA ASP A 46 -11.79 2.65 -8.11
C ASP A 46 -10.28 2.68 -7.90
N VAL A 47 -9.77 1.71 -7.15
CA VAL A 47 -8.35 1.59 -6.82
C VAL A 47 -7.71 0.52 -7.69
N GLU A 48 -6.57 0.85 -8.29
CA GLU A 48 -5.80 -0.05 -9.13
C GLU A 48 -4.37 -0.14 -8.61
N ILE A 49 -3.90 -1.37 -8.38
CA ILE A 49 -2.55 -1.69 -7.92
C ILE A 49 -1.92 -2.63 -8.95
N ARG A 50 -0.68 -2.37 -9.34
CA ARG A 50 0.08 -3.23 -10.23
C ARG A 50 1.37 -3.68 -9.55
N ALA A 51 1.51 -4.99 -9.42
CA ALA A 51 2.72 -5.64 -8.93
C ALA A 51 2.84 -7.00 -9.61
N GLY A 52 3.50 -7.06 -10.77
CA GLY A 52 3.59 -8.27 -11.61
C GLY A 52 2.28 -8.63 -12.31
N THR A 53 1.15 -8.54 -11.59
CA THR A 53 -0.22 -8.60 -12.10
C THR A 53 -1.01 -7.36 -11.71
N LEU A 54 -2.18 -7.18 -12.34
CA LEU A 54 -3.08 -6.07 -12.10
C LEU A 54 -4.16 -6.47 -11.09
N TYR A 55 -4.26 -5.70 -10.00
CA TYR A 55 -5.31 -5.83 -9.00
C TYR A 55 -6.20 -4.60 -9.04
N ASN A 56 -7.50 -4.80 -8.90
CA ASN A 56 -8.49 -3.73 -8.88
C ASN A 56 -9.45 -3.94 -7.72
N ILE A 57 -9.76 -2.86 -7.01
CA ILE A 57 -10.84 -2.80 -6.02
C ILE A 57 -11.82 -1.75 -6.51
N ALA A 58 -12.96 -2.22 -7.02
CA ALA A 58 -14.01 -1.33 -7.48
C ALA A 58 -14.78 -0.74 -6.29
N ASN A 59 -15.15 0.54 -6.39
CA ASN A 59 -15.90 1.24 -5.33
C ASN A 59 -15.27 1.08 -3.93
N ALA A 60 -13.94 1.27 -3.82
CA ALA A 60 -13.25 1.25 -2.55
C ALA A 60 -13.96 2.17 -1.55
N THR A 61 -14.18 1.64 -0.36
CA THR A 61 -14.84 2.33 0.75
C THR A 61 -13.82 2.85 1.76
N GLU A 62 -12.63 2.26 1.77
CA GLU A 62 -11.62 2.56 2.77
C GLU A 62 -10.20 2.26 2.32
N ILE A 63 -9.26 3.11 2.76
CA ILE A 63 -7.83 2.85 2.72
C ILE A 63 -7.26 3.05 4.12
N ARG A 64 -6.54 2.05 4.64
CA ARG A 64 -5.86 2.10 5.94
C ARG A 64 -4.38 1.80 5.78
N VAL A 65 -3.56 2.48 6.57
CA VAL A 65 -2.15 2.16 6.73
C VAL A 65 -1.97 1.58 8.11
N VAL A 66 -1.45 0.36 8.18
CA VAL A 66 -1.10 -0.30 9.43
C VAL A 66 0.40 -0.14 9.63
N GLU A 67 0.77 0.43 10.76
CA GLU A 67 2.15 0.79 11.09
C GLU A 67 2.60 -0.02 12.31
N VAL A 68 3.81 -0.57 12.27
CA VAL A 68 4.38 -1.29 13.43
C VAL A 68 4.68 -0.29 14.55
N ASP A 69 5.28 0.84 14.18
CA ASP A 69 5.68 2.00 15.00
C ASP A 69 5.46 3.31 14.19
N GLU A 70 5.64 4.49 14.80
CA GLU A 70 5.40 5.83 14.19
C GLU A 70 6.24 6.14 12.92
N SER A 71 7.07 5.22 12.44
CA SER A 71 7.96 5.42 11.29
C SER A 71 8.02 4.23 10.32
N ALA A 72 7.27 3.16 10.56
CA ALA A 72 7.36 1.94 9.75
C ALA A 72 5.97 1.41 9.36
N ILE A 73 5.69 1.47 8.04
CA ILE A 73 4.51 0.84 7.45
C ILE A 73 4.68 -0.68 7.50
N ASP A 74 3.76 -1.37 8.17
CA ASP A 74 3.64 -2.83 8.13
C ASP A 74 2.97 -3.26 6.82
N HIS A 75 1.76 -2.74 6.58
CA HIS A 75 0.99 -3.00 5.38
C HIS A 75 -0.05 -1.89 5.10
N VAL A 76 -0.55 -1.86 3.87
CA VAL A 76 -1.69 -1.02 3.46
C VAL A 76 -2.88 -1.90 3.16
N GLU A 77 -4.04 -1.53 3.68
CA GLU A 77 -5.30 -2.22 3.46
C GLU A 77 -6.23 -1.35 2.62
N ILE A 78 -6.86 -1.94 1.63
CA ILE A 78 -7.82 -1.28 0.73
C ILE A 78 -9.08 -2.13 0.74
N ALA A 79 -10.17 -1.59 1.28
CA ALA A 79 -11.44 -2.29 1.37
C ALA A 79 -12.39 -1.78 0.29
N GLY A 80 -13.03 -2.71 -0.41
CA GLY A 80 -14.21 -2.48 -1.24
C GLY A 80 -15.47 -3.04 -0.57
N PRO A 81 -16.61 -3.05 -1.27
CA PRO A 81 -17.88 -3.53 -0.72
C PRO A 81 -17.89 -5.05 -0.47
N ASN A 82 -17.14 -5.82 -1.27
CA ASN A 82 -17.14 -7.30 -1.21
C ASN A 82 -15.74 -7.92 -1.15
N GLU A 83 -14.70 -7.09 -1.18
CA GLU A 83 -13.33 -7.54 -1.32
C GLU A 83 -12.40 -6.63 -0.55
N LYS A 84 -11.21 -7.15 -0.24
CA LYS A 84 -10.16 -6.43 0.45
C LYS A 84 -8.83 -6.81 -0.18
N LEU A 85 -7.96 -5.82 -0.30
CA LEU A 85 -6.60 -5.98 -0.78
C LEU A 85 -5.64 -5.51 0.31
N THR A 86 -4.68 -6.37 0.65
CA THR A 86 -3.61 -6.07 1.59
C THR A 86 -2.28 -6.02 0.84
N ILE A 87 -1.56 -4.91 0.95
CA ILE A 87 -0.22 -4.71 0.39
C ILE A 87 0.77 -4.79 1.54
N GLN A 88 1.57 -5.85 1.59
CA GLN A 88 2.60 -6.04 2.61
C GLN A 88 3.99 -5.90 2.02
N PHE A 89 4.88 -5.17 2.70
CA PHE A 89 6.27 -5.03 2.28
C PHE A 89 7.12 -6.20 2.80
N ARG A 90 8.01 -6.72 1.96
CA ARG A 90 8.89 -7.84 2.37
C ARG A 90 9.91 -7.44 3.45
N THR A 91 10.19 -6.15 3.62
CA THR A 91 11.14 -5.64 4.61
C THR A 91 10.78 -4.21 5.02
N ALA A 92 10.31 -4.02 6.25
CA ALA A 92 10.36 -2.72 6.92
C ALA A 92 11.81 -2.49 7.39
N ILE A 93 12.73 -2.22 6.47
CA ILE A 93 14.04 -1.67 6.86
C ILE A 93 13.91 -0.16 6.76
N ASN A 94 13.87 0.48 7.93
CA ASN A 94 14.01 1.91 8.04
C ASN A 94 15.33 2.32 7.33
N PRO A 95 15.31 3.18 6.30
CA PRO A 95 16.53 3.63 5.63
C PRO A 95 17.52 4.31 6.59
N ALA A 96 17.06 4.85 7.72
CA ALA A 96 17.94 5.41 8.74
C ALA A 96 18.69 4.35 9.58
N LEU A 97 18.30 3.07 9.51
CA LEU A 97 19.01 1.95 10.15
C LEU A 97 20.09 1.32 9.25
N VAL A 98 20.21 1.71 7.98
CA VAL A 98 21.27 1.24 7.07
C VAL A 98 22.45 2.20 6.94
N ASP A 99 22.39 3.40 7.54
CA ASP A 99 23.47 4.41 7.50
C ASP A 99 24.37 4.35 8.76
N GLY A 100 24.71 3.14 9.22
CA GLY A 100 25.44 2.96 10.47
C GLY A 100 26.12 1.59 10.61
N MET A 101 27.00 1.24 9.66
CA MET A 101 28.09 0.29 9.88
C MET A 101 29.37 0.78 9.23
#